data_AF-A0A959GMM0-F1
#
_entry.id   AF-A0A959GMM0-F1
#
_cell.length_a   1.000
_cell.length_b   1.000
_cell.length_c   1.000
_cell.angle_alpha   90.00
_cell.angle_beta   90.00
_cell.angle_gamma   90.00
#
_symmetry.space_group_name_H-M   'P 1'
#
loop_
_entity.id
_entity.type
_entity.pdbx_description
1 polymer ?
#
loop_
_entity_poly.entity_id
_entity_poly.type
_entity_poly.pdbx_seq_one_letter_code
_entity_poly.pdbx_strand_id
1 'polypeptide(L)' 'KTELAMSFITSFPEVSTVIPGIKTAEQAGRNTSGLMQLDRADHEFLQQLFDDNFQSLLEMMLQAG' A
#
# COMPACT_ATOMS: atom_id res chain seq x y z
N LYS A 1 0.79 -9.72 3.35
CA LYS A 1 -0.09 -8.65 2.76
C LYS A 1 0.21 -7.25 3.31
N THR A 2 1.05 -7.11 4.35
CA THR A 2 1.52 -5.79 4.82
C THR A 2 2.76 -5.35 4.07
N GLU A 3 3.65 -6.28 3.70
CA GLU A 3 4.89 -5.94 2.99
C GLU A 3 4.60 -5.30 1.62
N LEU A 4 3.62 -5.80 0.87
CA LEU A 4 3.24 -5.23 -0.43
C LEU A 4 2.72 -3.79 -0.29
N ALA A 5 1.91 -3.51 0.72
CA ALA A 5 1.40 -2.16 0.95
C ALA A 5 2.53 -1.19 1.34
N MET A 6 3.45 -1.62 2.21
CA MET A 6 4.63 -0.83 2.56
C MET A 6 5.53 -0.61 1.33
N SER A 7 5.81 -1.67 0.58
CA SER A 7 6.60 -1.66 -0.66
C SER A 7 6.02 -0.67 -1.66
N PHE A 8 4.70 -0.71 -1.90
CA PHE A 8 4.02 0.23 -2.79
C PHE A 8 4.23 1.68 -2.37
N ILE A 9 4.00 2.02 -1.09
CA ILE A 9 4.14 3.40 -0.61
C ILE A 9 5.60 3.86 -0.66
N THR A 10 6.55 3.01 -0.28
CA THR A 10 7.98 3.36 -0.28
C THR A 10 8.61 3.37 -1.67
N SER A 11 7.88 2.95 -2.70
CA SER A 11 8.39 2.94 -4.08
C SER A 11 8.07 4.22 -4.87
N PHE A 12 7.27 5.13 -4.28
CA PHE A 12 7.14 6.49 -4.80
C PHE A 12 8.41 7.30 -4.53
N PRO A 13 9.08 7.85 -5.57
CA PRO A 13 10.30 8.63 -5.40
C PRO A 13 10.14 9.85 -4.47
N GLU A 14 8.93 10.39 -4.37
CA GLU A 14 8.58 11.53 -3.53
C GLU A 14 8.43 11.16 -2.04
N VAL A 15 8.34 9.86 -1.72
CA VAL A 15 8.22 9.37 -0.35
C VAL A 15 9.60 9.00 0.19
N SER A 16 10.11 9.82 1.10
CA SER A 16 11.41 9.58 1.74
C SER A 16 11.33 8.64 2.95
N THR A 17 10.19 8.59 3.63
CA THR A 17 10.00 7.79 4.86
C THR A 17 8.52 7.49 5.10
N VAL A 18 8.23 6.28 5.58
CA VAL A 18 6.89 5.85 6.03
C VAL A 18 6.96 5.53 7.52
N ILE A 19 6.05 6.09 8.32
CA ILE A 19 5.96 5.84 9.77
C ILE A 19 4.63 5.10 10.06
N PRO A 20 4.61 3.76 9.99
CA PRO A 20 3.38 3.01 10.23
C PRO A 20 3.06 2.91 11.72
N GLY A 21 1.78 2.85 12.06
CA GLY A 21 1.35 2.52 13.42
C GLY A 21 1.75 1.09 13.79
N ILE A 22 2.41 0.92 14.94
CA ILE A 22 2.88 -0.38 15.45
C ILE A 22 2.34 -0.58 16.87
N LYS A 23 1.67 -1.71 17.11
CA LYS A 23 1.17 -2.12 18.42
C LYS A 23 1.86 -3.38 18.95
N THR A 24 2.49 -4.16 18.08
CA THR A 24 3.18 -5.42 18.45
C THR A 24 4.55 -5.54 17.76
N ALA A 25 5.45 -6.31 18.34
CA ALA A 25 6.77 -6.57 17.75
C ALA A 25 6.67 -7.29 16.39
N GLU A 26 5.68 -8.16 16.21
CA GLU A 26 5.42 -8.83 14.92
C GLU A 26 5.05 -7.81 13.83
N GLN A 27 4.22 -6.80 14.16
CA GLN A 27 3.90 -5.72 13.23
C GLN A 27 5.14 -4.92 12.84
N ALA A 28 6.03 -4.66 13.80
CA ALA A 28 7.31 -4.00 13.49
C ALA A 28 8.12 -4.79 12.46
N GLY A 29 8.23 -6.11 12.63
CA GLY A 29 8.89 -7.00 11.67
C GLY A 29 8.23 -6.96 10.29
N ARG A 30 6.91 -7.14 10.22
CA ARG A 30 6.15 -7.15 8.97
C ARG A 30 6.12 -5.82 8.23
N ASN A 31 6.27 -4.70 8.94
CA ASN A 31 6.30 -3.36 8.35
C ASN A 31 7.67 -3.01 7.76
N THR A 32 8.73 -3.71 8.18
CA THR A 32 10.12 -3.33 7.87
C THR A 32 10.90 -4.40 7.10
N SER A 33 10.44 -5.65 7.11
CA SER A 33 11.11 -6.77 6.46
C SER A 33 10.45 -7.13 5.13
N GLY A 34 11.23 -7.67 4.18
CA GLY A 34 10.72 -8.15 2.89
C GLY A 34 10.18 -7.04 1.98
N LEU A 35 10.56 -5.79 2.22
CA LEU A 35 10.19 -4.66 1.38
C LEU A 35 10.89 -4.74 0.02
N MET A 36 10.14 -4.48 -1.03
CA MET A 36 10.61 -4.50 -2.41
C MET A 36 10.38 -3.13 -3.04
N GLN A 37 11.28 -2.75 -3.95
CA GLN A 37 11.04 -1.61 -4.82
C GLN A 37 10.22 -2.08 -6.01
N LEU A 38 9.03 -1.50 -6.17
CA LEU A 38 8.18 -1.75 -7.32
C LEU A 38 8.68 -0.91 -8.48
N ASP A 39 8.71 -1.52 -9.67
CA ASP A 39 8.97 -0.75 -10.87
C ASP A 39 7.73 0.06 -11.28
N ARG A 40 7.92 0.89 -12.31
CA ARG A 40 6.85 1.74 -12.82
C ARG A 40 5.66 0.93 -13.36
N ALA A 41 5.90 -0.22 -13.99
CA ALA A 41 4.84 -1.02 -14.57
C ALA A 41 3.94 -1.63 -13.48
N ASP A 42 4.54 -2.13 -12.40
CA ASP A 42 3.81 -2.62 -11.22
C ASP A 42 3.01 -1.49 -10.55
N HIS A 43 3.58 -0.29 -10.45
CA HIS A 43 2.88 0.88 -9.93
C HIS A 43 1.66 1.28 -10.77
N GLU A 44 1.81 1.33 -12.10
CA GLU A 44 0.73 1.66 -13.02
C GLU A 44 -0.37 0.60 -12.96
N PHE A 45 0.01 -0.68 -12.93
CA PHE A 45 -0.93 -1.79 -12.77
C PHE A 45 -1.76 -1.69 -11.49
N LEU A 46 -1.11 -1.44 -10.34
CA LEU A 46 -1.82 -1.35 -9.07
C LEU A 46 -2.77 -0.14 -8.99
N GLN A 47 -2.42 0.97 -9.65
CA GLN A 47 -3.31 2.14 -9.75
C GLN A 47 -4.52 1.82 -10.64
N GLN A 48 -4.29 1.26 -11.83
CA GLN A 48 -5.38 0.85 -12.73
C GLN A 48 -6.32 -0.15 -12.07
N LEU A 49 -5.78 -1.12 -11.33
CA LEU A 49 -6.58 -2.08 -10.59
C LEU A 49 -7.49 -1.40 -9.55
N PHE A 50 -7.01 -0.33 -8.89
CA PHE A 50 -7.84 0.45 -7.99
C PHE A 50 -8.94 1.19 -8.75
N ASP A 51 -8.58 1.93 -9.79
CA ASP A 51 -9.50 2.75 -10.58
C ASP A 51 -10.61 1.89 -11.23
N ASP A 52 -10.23 0.76 -11.84
CA ASP A 52 -11.14 -0.09 -12.61
C ASP A 52 -12.02 -0.98 -11.73
N ASN A 53 -11.52 -1.45 -10.57
CA ASN A 53 -12.19 -2.51 -9.81
C ASN A 53 -12.57 -2.15 -8.39
N PHE A 54 -11.85 -1.24 -7.73
CA PHE A 54 -12.03 -1.02 -6.29
C PHE A 54 -12.55 0.37 -5.93
N GLN A 55 -12.43 1.36 -6.81
CA GLN A 55 -12.90 2.71 -6.55
C GLN A 55 -14.41 2.73 -6.25
N SER A 56 -15.22 2.15 -7.15
CA SER A 56 -16.68 2.10 -6.96
C SER A 56 -17.09 1.35 -5.70
N LEU A 57 -16.38 0.26 -5.36
CA LEU A 57 -16.61 -0.47 -4.12
C LEU A 57 -16.31 0.40 -2.89
N LEU A 58 -15.20 1.11 -2.90
CA LEU A 58 -14.82 2.01 -1.81
C LEU A 58 -15.86 3.12 -1.62
N GLU A 59 -16.33 3.72 -2.72
CA GLU A 59 -17.36 4.76 -2.69
C GLU A 59 -18.67 4.25 -2.07
N MET A 60 -19.11 3.03 -2.42
CA MET A 60 -20.28 2.39 -1.80
C MET A 60 -20.07 2.16 -0.29
N MET A 61 -18.88 1.73 0.12
CA MET A 61 -18.57 1.51 1.54
C MET A 61 -18.59 2.82 2.34
N LEU A 62 -18.11 3.92 1.75
CA LEU A 62 -18.11 5.24 2.38
C LEU A 62 -19.52 5.82 2.54
N GLN A 63 -20.44 5.54 1.61
CA GLN A 63 -21.83 6.00 1.69
C GLN A 63 -22.68 5.20 2.70
N ALA A 64 -22.28 3.98 3.01
CA ALA A 64 -22.98 3.10 3.93
C ALA A 64 -22.62 3.34 5.41
N GLY A 65 -21.56 4.11 5.70
CA GLY A 65 -21.10 4.47 7.04
C GLY A 65 -21.51 5.88 7.44
#